data_AF-A0A0C9VJ07-F1
#
_entry.id   AF-A0A0C9VJ07-F1
#
_cell.length_a   1.000
_cell.length_b   1.000
_cell.length_c   1.000
_cell.angle_alpha   90.00
_cell.angle_beta   90.00
_cell.angle_gamma   90.00
#
_symmetry.space_group_name_H-M   'P 1'
#
loop_
_entity.id
_entity.type
_entity.pdbx_description
1 polymer ?
#
loop_
_entity_poly.entity_id
_entity_poly.type
_entity_poly.pdbx_seq_one_letter_code
_entity_poly.pdbx_strand_id
1 'polypeptide(L)'
;WLGNGLGRILVNSGAFLKDIDLFDNVEFGISSKDAESMAPVTRKLLEHAFLALLDSGIDYRARNVGCFTAANTIDMLSVSEPDEYEAKGSFAGYPSMVANRISNHLDLLGPSLPVDTACSSTATAFHLAVQALLNDDCEAAVVGGCQLNHRFIDWITYSQGSLLAEDGKCKPFDSSADGFSRAEACVAVVIKPLQDALRDGDRIYGTVLGTAINSTGGNGPPGAPIAKSQREAMVAAYRRAGVRPQEVDYVELHATGTAKGDPTEANWVGADFMRDDEVIVGSVKANIGYV
;
A
#
# COMPACT_ATOMS: atom_id res chain seq x y z
N TRP A 1 -26.52 -7.17 -11.15
CA TRP A 1 -25.82 -7.20 -9.86
C TRP A 1 -26.07 -5.95 -9.04
N LEU A 2 -26.27 -4.79 -9.67
CA LEU A 2 -26.64 -3.55 -8.99
C LEU A 2 -27.90 -3.71 -8.11
N GLY A 3 -27.87 -3.18 -6.89
CA GLY A 3 -28.99 -3.12 -5.96
C GLY A 3 -28.58 -3.30 -4.49
N ASN A 4 -29.55 -3.23 -3.58
CA ASN A 4 -29.29 -3.13 -2.13
C ASN A 4 -29.67 -4.42 -1.36
N GLY A 5 -29.85 -5.53 -2.08
CA GLY A 5 -30.22 -6.84 -1.51
C GLY A 5 -29.04 -7.78 -1.31
N LEU A 6 -29.29 -8.94 -0.68
CA LEU A 6 -28.28 -9.99 -0.52
C LEU A 6 -27.68 -10.39 -1.88
N GLY A 7 -26.34 -10.46 -1.99
CA GLY A 7 -25.63 -10.78 -3.23
C GLY A 7 -25.66 -9.69 -4.30
N ARG A 8 -26.17 -8.49 -3.97
CA ARG A 8 -26.15 -7.33 -4.86
C ARG A 8 -24.98 -6.40 -4.52
N ILE A 9 -24.60 -5.58 -5.49
CA ILE A 9 -23.56 -4.56 -5.37
C ILE A 9 -24.26 -3.20 -5.38
N LEU A 10 -23.92 -2.33 -4.43
CA LEU A 10 -24.56 -1.02 -4.26
C LEU A 10 -24.20 -0.04 -5.39
N VAL A 11 -23.00 -0.17 -5.93
CA VAL A 11 -22.36 0.78 -6.85
C VAL A 11 -22.01 0.11 -8.19
N ASN A 12 -21.88 0.90 -9.25
CA ASN A 12 -21.48 0.43 -10.59
C ASN A 12 -20.22 1.14 -11.14
N SER A 13 -19.49 1.83 -10.29
CA SER A 13 -18.31 2.62 -10.62
C SER A 13 -17.17 2.37 -9.63
N GLY A 14 -15.96 2.70 -10.07
CA GLY A 14 -14.70 2.63 -9.34
C GLY A 14 -13.58 3.13 -10.25
N ALA A 15 -12.37 3.24 -9.71
CA ALA A 15 -11.19 3.53 -10.51
C ALA A 15 -10.43 2.23 -10.81
N PHE A 16 -10.18 1.96 -12.09
CA PHE A 16 -9.56 0.72 -12.55
C PHE A 16 -8.34 1.04 -13.39
N LEU A 17 -7.28 0.25 -13.19
CA LEU A 17 -6.12 0.28 -14.05
C LEU A 17 -6.50 -0.28 -15.42
N LYS A 18 -5.88 0.25 -16.47
CA LYS A 18 -6.00 -0.31 -17.81
C LYS A 18 -5.04 -1.48 -17.95
N ASP A 19 -5.44 -2.49 -18.72
CA ASP A 19 -4.54 -3.54 -19.22
C ASP A 19 -3.78 -4.29 -18.10
N ILE A 20 -4.48 -4.62 -17.00
CA ILE A 20 -3.92 -5.26 -15.80
C ILE A 20 -3.32 -6.65 -16.07
N ASP A 21 -3.73 -7.28 -17.17
CA ASP A 21 -3.34 -8.61 -17.62
C ASP A 21 -2.08 -8.62 -18.48
N LEU A 22 -1.69 -7.47 -19.04
CA LEU A 22 -0.44 -7.35 -19.81
C LEU A 22 0.77 -7.46 -18.90
N PHE A 23 1.78 -8.21 -19.34
CA PHE A 23 3.05 -8.38 -18.63
C PHE A 23 4.14 -8.79 -19.61
N ASP A 24 5.26 -8.07 -19.63
CA ASP A 24 6.40 -8.41 -20.49
C ASP A 24 7.27 -9.49 -19.83
N ASN A 25 6.83 -10.74 -19.94
CA ASN A 25 7.56 -11.86 -19.35
C ASN A 25 8.93 -12.09 -20.01
N VAL A 26 9.15 -11.63 -21.25
CA VAL A 26 10.41 -11.84 -21.98
C VAL A 26 11.50 -10.94 -21.42
N GLU A 27 11.21 -9.68 -21.14
CA GLU A 27 12.15 -8.74 -20.53
C GLU A 27 12.65 -9.24 -19.16
N PHE A 28 11.77 -9.88 -18.39
CA PHE A 28 12.13 -10.45 -17.08
C PHE A 28 12.70 -11.87 -17.16
N GLY A 29 12.84 -12.47 -18.35
CA GLY A 29 13.32 -13.85 -18.50
C GLY A 29 12.39 -14.91 -17.88
N ILE A 30 11.10 -14.59 -17.73
CA ILE A 30 10.07 -15.45 -17.15
C ILE A 30 9.39 -16.23 -18.27
N SER A 31 9.23 -17.55 -18.10
CA SER A 31 8.50 -18.36 -19.07
C SER A 31 7.02 -17.96 -19.12
N SER A 32 6.36 -18.07 -20.27
CA SER A 32 4.92 -17.76 -20.38
C SER A 32 4.08 -18.58 -19.40
N LYS A 33 4.46 -19.85 -19.18
CA LYS A 33 3.83 -20.74 -18.19
C LYS A 33 3.94 -20.19 -16.77
N ASP A 34 5.14 -19.75 -16.37
CA ASP A 34 5.33 -19.16 -15.05
C ASP A 34 4.57 -17.83 -14.91
N ALA A 35 4.58 -16.99 -15.93
CA ALA A 35 3.86 -15.72 -15.95
C ALA A 35 2.33 -15.90 -15.80
N GLU A 36 1.75 -16.92 -16.43
CA GLU A 36 0.33 -17.27 -16.28
C GLU A 36 -0.01 -17.72 -14.85
N SER A 37 0.91 -18.42 -14.17
CA SER A 37 0.73 -18.86 -12.78
C SER A 37 0.88 -17.73 -11.75
N MET A 38 1.51 -16.61 -12.14
CA MET A 38 1.72 -15.47 -11.25
C MET A 38 0.44 -14.64 -11.11
N ALA A 39 0.06 -14.38 -9.85
CA ALA A 39 -0.97 -13.43 -9.53
C ALA A 39 -0.72 -12.07 -10.24
N PRO A 40 -1.76 -11.41 -10.80
CA PRO A 40 -1.59 -10.13 -11.48
C PRO A 40 -0.89 -9.07 -10.63
N VAL A 41 -1.14 -9.07 -9.31
CA VAL A 41 -0.45 -8.17 -8.37
C VAL A 41 1.07 -8.38 -8.37
N THR A 42 1.55 -9.63 -8.46
CA THR A 42 2.98 -9.96 -8.50
C THR A 42 3.62 -9.46 -9.78
N ARG A 43 2.95 -9.64 -10.92
CA ARG A 43 3.41 -9.15 -12.22
C ARG A 43 3.56 -7.63 -12.22
N LYS A 44 2.54 -6.92 -11.75
CA LYS A 44 2.55 -5.45 -11.67
C LYS A 44 3.58 -4.93 -10.68
N LEU A 45 3.75 -5.57 -9.52
CA LEU A 45 4.77 -5.18 -8.55
C LEU A 45 6.18 -5.39 -9.07
N LEU A 46 6.45 -6.45 -9.83
CA LEU A 46 7.74 -6.66 -10.49
C LEU A 46 8.05 -5.55 -11.48
N GLU A 47 7.10 -5.19 -12.36
CA GLU A 47 7.25 -4.07 -13.29
C GLU A 47 7.55 -2.75 -12.55
N HIS A 48 6.78 -2.44 -11.50
CA HIS A 48 6.94 -1.18 -10.78
C HIS A 48 8.22 -1.14 -9.94
N ALA A 49 8.62 -2.26 -9.32
CA ALA A 49 9.89 -2.34 -8.61
C ALA A 49 11.07 -2.14 -9.56
N PHE A 50 11.03 -2.73 -10.76
CA PHE A 50 12.04 -2.51 -11.79
C PHE A 50 12.10 -1.05 -12.23
N LEU A 51 10.94 -0.45 -12.54
CA LEU A 51 10.87 0.97 -12.93
C LEU A 51 11.34 1.92 -11.82
N ALA A 52 11.03 1.63 -10.56
CA ALA A 52 11.48 2.43 -9.43
C ALA A 52 13.00 2.36 -9.24
N LEU A 53 13.60 1.17 -9.41
CA LEU A 53 15.05 1.00 -9.38
C LEU A 53 15.72 1.74 -10.55
N LEU A 54 15.15 1.67 -11.76
CA LEU A 54 15.62 2.45 -12.91
C LEU A 54 15.55 3.97 -12.66
N ASP A 55 14.43 4.48 -12.13
CA ASP A 55 14.26 5.91 -11.82
C ASP A 55 15.24 6.37 -10.73
N SER A 56 15.50 5.53 -9.73
CA SER A 56 16.44 5.84 -8.64
C SER A 56 17.89 5.96 -9.10
N GLY A 57 18.27 5.25 -10.16
CA GLY A 57 19.63 5.23 -10.70
C GLY A 57 20.67 4.52 -9.83
N ILE A 58 20.28 3.87 -8.73
CA ILE A 58 21.22 3.13 -7.86
C ILE A 58 21.72 1.85 -8.55
N ASP A 59 22.93 1.43 -8.22
CA ASP A 59 23.38 0.07 -8.51
C ASP A 59 22.76 -0.90 -7.51
N TYR A 60 21.95 -1.85 -7.98
CA TYR A 60 21.13 -2.72 -7.12
C TYR A 60 21.35 -4.23 -7.33
N ARG A 61 21.96 -4.64 -8.45
CA ARG A 61 22.08 -6.08 -8.77
C ARG A 61 23.17 -6.72 -7.93
N ALA A 62 22.88 -7.88 -7.35
CA ALA A 62 23.74 -8.57 -6.39
C ALA A 62 24.14 -7.70 -5.19
N ARG A 63 23.26 -6.76 -4.79
CA ARG A 63 23.46 -5.84 -3.67
C ARG A 63 22.52 -6.14 -2.52
N ASN A 64 22.86 -5.66 -1.32
CA ASN A 64 22.04 -5.84 -0.11
C ASN A 64 20.84 -4.89 -0.10
N VAL A 65 19.98 -5.00 -1.11
CA VAL A 65 18.76 -4.21 -1.27
C VAL A 65 17.57 -5.02 -0.74
N GLY A 66 16.80 -4.46 0.18
CA GLY A 66 15.58 -5.09 0.69
C GLY A 66 14.40 -4.91 -0.27
N CYS A 67 13.47 -5.87 -0.26
CA CYS A 67 12.22 -5.84 -1.00
C CYS A 67 11.03 -6.01 -0.04
N PHE A 68 10.25 -4.95 0.12
CA PHE A 68 9.08 -4.91 0.98
C PHE A 68 7.84 -4.65 0.13
N THR A 69 6.99 -5.66 -0.04
CA THR A 69 5.79 -5.53 -0.88
C THR A 69 4.52 -5.55 -0.05
N ALA A 70 3.49 -4.88 -0.53
CA ALA A 70 2.19 -4.80 0.10
C ALA A 70 1.08 -5.08 -0.92
N ALA A 71 0.20 -6.02 -0.59
CA ALA A 71 -1.04 -6.30 -1.31
C ALA A 71 -1.99 -7.06 -0.38
N ASN A 72 -3.23 -7.29 -0.80
CA ASN A 72 -4.13 -8.19 -0.10
C ASN A 72 -3.63 -9.64 -0.27
N THR A 73 -3.50 -10.39 0.83
CA THR A 73 -3.05 -11.79 0.83
C THR A 73 -3.84 -12.67 -0.14
N ILE A 74 -5.15 -12.42 -0.28
CA ILE A 74 -6.00 -13.18 -1.18
C ILE A 74 -5.70 -12.85 -2.64
N ASP A 75 -5.37 -11.59 -2.95
CA ASP A 75 -4.97 -11.19 -4.30
C ASP A 75 -3.56 -11.68 -4.65
N MET A 76 -2.71 -11.88 -3.65
CA MET A 76 -1.41 -12.55 -3.84
C MET A 76 -1.55 -14.07 -4.03
N LEU A 77 -2.68 -14.66 -3.62
CA LEU A 77 -2.89 -16.09 -3.66
C LEU A 77 -3.41 -16.52 -5.05
N SER A 78 -2.56 -17.19 -5.82
CA SER A 78 -2.91 -17.79 -7.12
C SER A 78 -2.53 -19.28 -7.19
N VAL A 79 -2.85 -20.03 -6.13
CA VAL A 79 -2.61 -21.47 -6.07
C VAL A 79 -3.71 -22.20 -6.83
N SER A 80 -3.32 -22.90 -7.90
CA SER A 80 -4.20 -23.81 -8.64
C SER A 80 -4.08 -25.23 -8.09
N GLU A 81 -5.15 -26.03 -8.21
CA GLU A 81 -5.06 -27.46 -7.96
C GLU A 81 -4.05 -28.11 -8.93
N PRO A 82 -3.26 -29.11 -8.50
CA PRO A 82 -2.40 -29.85 -9.41
C PRO A 82 -3.24 -30.50 -10.51
N ASP A 83 -2.89 -30.26 -11.77
CA ASP A 83 -3.48 -30.95 -12.91
C ASP A 83 -2.40 -31.73 -13.69
N GLU A 84 -2.78 -32.37 -14.81
CA GLU A 84 -1.85 -33.13 -15.64
C GLU A 84 -0.72 -32.26 -16.23
N TYR A 85 -0.88 -30.93 -16.26
CA TYR A 85 0.10 -29.96 -16.77
C TYR A 85 1.00 -29.38 -15.65
N GLU A 86 0.59 -29.49 -14.38
CA GLU A 86 1.32 -29.10 -13.16
C GLU A 86 1.46 -30.26 -12.15
N ALA A 87 1.84 -31.43 -12.65
CA ALA A 87 1.94 -32.67 -11.88
C ALA A 87 2.94 -32.63 -10.69
N LYS A 88 3.78 -31.59 -10.58
CA LYS A 88 4.77 -31.43 -9.48
C LYS A 88 4.39 -30.38 -8.43
N GLY A 89 3.23 -29.72 -8.59
CA GLY A 89 2.81 -28.62 -7.72
C GLY A 89 3.67 -27.36 -7.88
N SER A 90 3.10 -26.20 -7.57
CA SER A 90 3.77 -24.91 -7.73
C SER A 90 3.55 -24.01 -6.52
N PHE A 91 4.64 -23.44 -6.00
CA PHE A 91 4.56 -22.39 -4.98
C PHE A 91 4.38 -20.99 -5.59
N ALA A 92 4.33 -20.87 -6.93
CA ALA A 92 4.35 -19.60 -7.64
C ALA A 92 3.30 -18.59 -7.17
N GLY A 93 2.12 -19.09 -6.79
CA GLY A 93 1.00 -18.30 -6.33
C GLY A 93 0.87 -18.15 -4.82
N TYR A 94 1.92 -18.42 -4.04
CA TYR A 94 1.88 -18.15 -2.60
C TYR A 94 2.20 -16.68 -2.30
N PRO A 95 1.58 -16.06 -1.28
CA PRO A 95 1.85 -14.67 -0.91
C PRO A 95 3.34 -14.36 -0.65
N SER A 96 4.06 -15.30 -0.03
CA SER A 96 5.52 -15.22 0.18
C SER A 96 6.31 -15.01 -1.11
N MET A 97 5.81 -15.49 -2.24
CA MET A 97 6.50 -15.39 -3.52
C MET A 97 6.43 -14.00 -4.14
N VAL A 98 5.57 -13.10 -3.67
CA VAL A 98 5.45 -11.75 -4.25
C VAL A 98 6.76 -10.98 -4.12
N ALA A 99 7.27 -10.83 -2.88
CA ALA A 99 8.58 -10.19 -2.66
C ALA A 99 9.72 -11.07 -3.20
N ASN A 100 9.69 -12.39 -2.96
CA ASN A 100 10.79 -13.28 -3.32
C ASN A 100 11.03 -13.36 -4.82
N ARG A 101 9.98 -13.31 -5.65
CA ARG A 101 10.15 -13.27 -7.11
C ARG A 101 10.77 -11.96 -7.54
N ILE A 102 10.41 -10.84 -6.94
CA ILE A 102 11.03 -9.55 -7.26
C ILE A 102 12.51 -9.56 -6.89
N SER A 103 12.85 -9.97 -5.67
CA SER A 103 14.24 -10.11 -5.25
C SER A 103 15.03 -11.08 -6.15
N ASN A 104 14.43 -12.20 -6.55
CA ASN A 104 15.10 -13.15 -7.42
C ASN A 104 15.33 -12.60 -8.85
N HIS A 105 14.34 -11.96 -9.47
CA HIS A 105 14.46 -11.45 -10.83
C HIS A 105 15.34 -10.19 -10.93
N LEU A 106 15.35 -9.37 -9.88
CA LEU A 106 16.12 -8.14 -9.82
C LEU A 106 17.46 -8.31 -9.08
N ASP A 107 17.77 -9.53 -8.63
CA ASP A 107 19.00 -9.91 -7.93
C ASP A 107 19.26 -9.08 -6.65
N LEU A 108 18.23 -8.96 -5.81
CA LEU A 108 18.26 -8.23 -4.54
C LEU A 108 18.54 -9.21 -3.39
N LEU A 109 19.58 -8.93 -2.60
CA LEU A 109 20.09 -9.86 -1.58
C LEU A 109 19.63 -9.54 -0.14
N GLY A 110 18.88 -8.44 0.05
CA GLY A 110 18.40 -8.02 1.36
C GLY A 110 17.10 -8.71 1.81
N PRO A 111 16.48 -8.22 2.91
CA PRO A 111 15.21 -8.76 3.41
C PRO A 111 14.13 -8.76 2.33
N SER A 112 13.36 -9.84 2.20
CA SER A 112 12.33 -10.00 1.17
C SER A 112 11.02 -10.43 1.82
N LEU A 113 10.06 -9.50 1.92
CA LEU A 113 8.89 -9.66 2.78
C LEU A 113 7.62 -9.09 2.12
N PRO A 114 6.57 -9.90 1.91
CA PRO A 114 5.23 -9.39 1.68
C PRO A 114 4.56 -8.97 3.00
N VAL A 115 3.70 -7.96 2.94
CA VAL A 115 3.00 -7.37 4.08
C VAL A 115 1.53 -7.23 3.76
N ASP A 116 0.69 -7.71 4.68
CA ASP A 116 -0.76 -7.48 4.66
C ASP A 116 -1.24 -7.03 6.04
N THR A 117 -1.48 -5.73 6.17
CA THR A 117 -2.20 -5.09 7.28
C THR A 117 -3.43 -4.33 6.74
N ALA A 118 -4.07 -4.91 5.72
CA ALA A 118 -5.19 -4.33 4.97
C ALA A 118 -4.89 -2.93 4.42
N CYS A 119 -5.72 -1.96 4.79
CA CYS A 119 -5.70 -0.55 4.39
C CYS A 119 -4.36 0.18 4.64
N SER A 120 -3.53 -0.36 5.54
CA SER A 120 -2.26 0.23 5.96
C SER A 120 -1.04 -0.51 5.43
N SER A 121 -1.22 -1.57 4.62
CA SER A 121 -0.13 -2.47 4.21
C SER A 121 1.07 -1.75 3.63
N THR A 122 0.87 -0.75 2.76
CA THR A 122 1.96 0.03 2.15
C THR A 122 2.72 0.87 3.17
N ALA A 123 2.02 1.54 4.09
CA ALA A 123 2.65 2.29 5.18
C ALA A 123 3.40 1.37 6.15
N THR A 124 2.87 0.18 6.42
CA THR A 124 3.54 -0.84 7.25
C THR A 124 4.80 -1.36 6.55
N ALA A 125 4.72 -1.74 5.27
CA ALA A 125 5.88 -2.16 4.48
C ALA A 125 6.97 -1.07 4.45
N PHE A 126 6.55 0.18 4.27
CA PHE A 126 7.45 1.33 4.30
C PHE A 126 8.11 1.51 5.68
N HIS A 127 7.34 1.40 6.77
CA HIS A 127 7.90 1.44 8.12
C HIS A 127 8.94 0.33 8.34
N LEU A 128 8.64 -0.91 7.95
CA LEU A 128 9.56 -2.04 8.09
C LEU A 128 10.83 -1.83 7.28
N ALA A 129 10.74 -1.31 6.06
CA ALA A 129 11.89 -0.97 5.24
C ALA A 129 12.77 0.11 5.90
N VAL A 130 12.16 1.15 6.47
CA VAL A 130 12.89 2.16 7.26
C VAL A 130 13.58 1.54 8.48
N GLN A 131 12.93 0.63 9.20
CA GLN A 131 13.57 -0.06 10.33
C GLN A 131 14.73 -0.96 9.89
N ALA A 132 14.60 -1.66 8.77
CA ALA A 132 15.67 -2.49 8.21
C ALA A 132 16.90 -1.66 7.83
N LEU A 133 16.70 -0.49 7.19
CA LEU A 133 17.78 0.45 6.89
C LEU A 133 18.46 0.98 8.15
N LEU A 134 17.69 1.34 9.18
CA LEU A 134 18.22 1.86 10.44
C LEU A 134 18.99 0.81 11.25
N ASN A 135 18.72 -0.48 11.01
CA ASN A 135 19.38 -1.61 11.65
C ASN A 135 20.52 -2.19 10.81
N ASP A 136 20.87 -1.56 9.68
CA ASP A 136 21.86 -2.05 8.71
C ASP A 136 21.53 -3.45 8.13
N ASP A 137 20.27 -3.87 8.16
CA ASP A 137 19.82 -5.13 7.53
C ASP A 137 19.90 -5.04 6.00
N CYS A 138 19.78 -3.84 5.44
CA CYS A 138 19.96 -3.54 4.01
C CYS A 138 20.54 -2.12 3.80
N GLU A 139 21.17 -1.90 2.64
CA GLU A 139 21.78 -0.60 2.27
C GLU A 139 20.82 0.32 1.48
N ALA A 140 19.81 -0.28 0.85
CA ALA A 140 18.68 0.40 0.21
C ALA A 140 17.47 -0.55 0.28
N ALA A 141 16.27 -0.04 0.02
CA ALA A 141 15.09 -0.87 -0.06
C ALA A 141 14.12 -0.39 -1.14
N VAL A 142 13.54 -1.35 -1.87
CA VAL A 142 12.35 -1.13 -2.68
C VAL A 142 11.12 -1.43 -1.85
N VAL A 143 10.18 -0.48 -1.83
CA VAL A 143 8.88 -0.62 -1.16
C VAL A 143 7.79 -0.51 -2.22
N GLY A 144 7.01 -1.57 -2.39
CA GLY A 144 5.95 -1.68 -3.41
C GLY A 144 4.58 -1.92 -2.81
N GLY A 145 3.54 -1.39 -3.44
CA GLY A 145 2.14 -1.59 -3.07
C GLY A 145 1.27 -1.84 -4.29
N CYS A 146 0.39 -2.84 -4.25
CA CYS A 146 -0.53 -3.13 -5.36
C CYS A 146 -1.92 -3.54 -4.84
N GLN A 147 -2.95 -2.90 -5.40
CA GLN A 147 -4.35 -3.22 -5.18
C GLN A 147 -5.04 -3.40 -6.53
N LEU A 148 -5.77 -4.50 -6.69
CA LEU A 148 -6.62 -4.79 -7.85
C LEU A 148 -8.02 -5.20 -7.39
N ASN A 149 -9.05 -4.76 -8.10
CA ASN A 149 -10.46 -4.94 -7.74
C ASN A 149 -11.16 -6.01 -8.60
N HIS A 150 -10.41 -7.05 -8.97
CA HIS A 150 -10.87 -8.13 -9.85
C HIS A 150 -11.79 -9.15 -9.15
N ARG A 151 -11.84 -9.16 -7.82
CA ARG A 151 -12.64 -10.12 -7.03
C ARG A 151 -14.06 -9.62 -6.80
N PHE A 152 -15.00 -10.19 -7.55
CA PHE A 152 -16.42 -9.82 -7.49
C PHE A 152 -17.05 -9.96 -6.09
N ILE A 153 -16.61 -10.97 -5.31
CA ILE A 153 -17.10 -11.21 -3.95
C ILE A 153 -16.79 -10.06 -2.99
N ASP A 154 -15.69 -9.34 -3.20
CA ASP A 154 -15.31 -8.24 -2.33
C ASP A 154 -16.27 -7.05 -2.54
N TRP A 155 -16.70 -6.78 -3.78
CA TRP A 155 -17.70 -5.76 -4.07
C TRP A 155 -19.05 -6.04 -3.40
N ILE A 156 -19.50 -7.30 -3.40
CA ILE A 156 -20.70 -7.72 -2.65
C ILE A 156 -20.48 -7.49 -1.15
N THR A 157 -19.34 -7.93 -0.62
CA THR A 157 -19.03 -7.86 0.81
C THR A 157 -19.02 -6.41 1.31
N TYR A 158 -18.35 -5.51 0.60
CA TYR A 158 -18.33 -4.08 0.95
C TYR A 158 -19.70 -3.41 0.78
N SER A 159 -20.50 -3.83 -0.21
CA SER A 159 -21.87 -3.33 -0.38
C SER A 159 -22.77 -3.75 0.79
N GLN A 160 -22.66 -5.01 1.24
CA GLN A 160 -23.41 -5.53 2.38
C GLN A 160 -22.97 -4.92 3.72
N GLY A 161 -21.70 -4.55 3.83
CA GLY A 161 -21.17 -3.82 4.98
C GLY A 161 -21.54 -2.33 5.01
N SER A 162 -22.25 -1.83 3.99
CA SER A 162 -22.53 -0.39 3.82
C SER A 162 -21.25 0.46 3.88
N LEU A 163 -20.17 -0.03 3.26
CA LEU A 163 -18.87 0.62 3.25
C LEU A 163 -18.62 1.43 1.95
N LEU A 164 -19.34 1.11 0.88
CA LEU A 164 -19.20 1.79 -0.41
C LEU A 164 -20.11 3.02 -0.47
N ALA A 165 -19.59 4.11 -1.03
CA ALA A 165 -20.40 5.27 -1.39
C ALA A 165 -21.34 4.93 -2.56
N GLU A 166 -22.60 5.37 -2.51
CA GLU A 166 -23.60 5.03 -3.54
C GLU A 166 -23.26 5.64 -4.91
N ASP A 167 -22.64 6.82 -4.90
CA ASP A 167 -22.18 7.52 -6.11
C ASP A 167 -20.78 7.06 -6.58
N GLY A 168 -20.17 6.12 -5.85
CA GLY A 168 -18.81 5.62 -6.11
C GLY A 168 -17.73 6.70 -6.03
N LYS A 169 -17.86 7.64 -5.10
CA LYS A 169 -16.83 8.66 -4.84
C LYS A 169 -16.47 8.71 -3.36
N CYS A 170 -15.17 8.76 -3.07
CA CYS A 170 -14.70 9.16 -1.74
C CYS A 170 -14.91 10.68 -1.61
N LYS A 171 -15.58 11.10 -0.55
CA LYS A 171 -15.90 12.51 -0.29
C LYS A 171 -15.30 12.96 1.05
N PRO A 172 -13.96 12.98 1.17
CA PRO A 172 -13.30 13.22 2.44
C PRO A 172 -13.71 14.57 3.02
N PHE A 173 -14.10 14.58 4.29
CA PHE A 173 -14.52 15.76 5.05
C PHE A 173 -15.80 16.45 4.55
N ASP A 174 -16.50 15.89 3.56
CA ASP A 174 -17.75 16.45 3.04
C ASP A 174 -18.94 16.05 3.92
N SER A 175 -19.92 16.96 4.06
CA SER A 175 -21.17 16.68 4.76
C SER A 175 -21.99 15.52 4.18
N SER A 176 -21.76 15.17 2.91
CA SER A 176 -22.39 14.07 2.18
C SER A 176 -21.57 12.77 2.19
N ALA A 177 -20.50 12.69 2.98
CA ALA A 177 -19.68 11.49 3.17
C ALA A 177 -20.51 10.25 3.60
N ASP A 178 -20.63 9.26 2.72
CA ASP A 178 -21.49 8.09 2.86
C ASP A 178 -20.73 6.75 2.71
N GLY A 179 -19.40 6.78 2.50
CA GLY A 179 -18.60 5.60 2.22
C GLY A 179 -17.41 5.91 1.32
N PHE A 180 -16.69 4.87 0.89
CA PHE A 180 -15.58 5.03 -0.04
C PHE A 180 -15.88 4.45 -1.43
N SER A 181 -15.19 4.97 -2.44
CA SER A 181 -15.07 4.33 -3.75
C SER A 181 -13.87 3.40 -3.77
N ARG A 182 -13.92 2.29 -4.51
CA ARG A 182 -12.76 1.43 -4.71
C ARG A 182 -11.91 1.90 -5.88
N ALA A 183 -10.60 1.77 -5.72
CA ALA A 183 -9.61 2.12 -6.73
C ALA A 183 -8.56 1.02 -6.89
N GLU A 184 -7.92 0.97 -8.04
CA GLU A 184 -6.77 0.12 -8.32
C GLU A 184 -5.54 0.99 -8.51
N ALA A 185 -4.41 0.55 -7.97
CA ALA A 185 -3.12 1.14 -8.26
C ALA A 185 -2.00 0.15 -7.95
N CYS A 186 -0.86 0.35 -8.63
CA CYS A 186 0.40 -0.28 -8.30
C CYS A 186 1.46 0.82 -8.23
N VAL A 187 2.25 0.84 -7.17
CA VAL A 187 3.29 1.85 -6.94
C VAL A 187 4.52 1.19 -6.33
N ALA A 188 5.70 1.74 -6.60
CA ALA A 188 6.92 1.38 -5.91
C ALA A 188 7.82 2.60 -5.73
N VAL A 189 8.56 2.62 -4.63
CA VAL A 189 9.56 3.65 -4.32
C VAL A 189 10.85 2.99 -3.85
N VAL A 190 11.97 3.66 -4.07
CA VAL A 190 13.28 3.25 -3.54
C VAL A 190 13.67 4.21 -2.42
N ILE A 191 14.10 3.66 -1.29
CA ILE A 191 14.59 4.43 -0.14
C ILE A 191 15.99 3.98 0.25
N LYS A 192 16.78 4.92 0.76
CA LYS A 192 18.20 4.75 1.09
C LYS A 192 18.57 5.72 2.22
N PRO A 193 19.56 5.41 3.08
CA PRO A 193 20.04 6.37 4.07
C PRO A 193 20.50 7.67 3.40
N LEU A 194 20.07 8.81 3.94
CA LEU A 194 20.32 10.13 3.32
C LEU A 194 21.82 10.41 3.12
N GLN A 195 22.66 9.99 4.06
CA GLN A 195 24.10 10.20 3.96
C GLN A 195 24.71 9.44 2.78
N ASP A 196 24.25 8.21 2.53
CA ASP A 196 24.70 7.42 1.39
C ASP A 196 24.15 7.98 0.07
N ALA A 197 22.89 8.43 0.05
CA ALA A 197 22.31 9.08 -1.12
C ALA A 197 23.09 10.34 -1.52
N LEU A 198 23.49 11.16 -0.54
CA LEU A 198 24.32 12.33 -0.77
C LEU A 198 25.74 11.98 -1.22
N ARG A 199 26.35 10.94 -0.63
CA ARG A 199 27.68 10.44 -1.01
C ARG A 199 27.70 9.97 -2.46
N ASP A 200 26.66 9.23 -2.86
CA ASP A 200 26.61 8.57 -4.16
C ASP A 200 26.04 9.48 -5.26
N GLY A 201 25.55 10.68 -4.88
CA GLY A 201 25.03 11.67 -5.83
C GLY A 201 23.62 11.33 -6.35
N ASP A 202 22.86 10.56 -5.58
CA ASP A 202 21.53 10.10 -5.96
C ASP A 202 20.54 11.27 -6.04
N ARG A 203 19.53 11.14 -6.91
CA ARG A 203 18.42 12.09 -6.97
C ARG A 203 17.49 11.88 -5.76
N ILE A 204 17.36 12.89 -4.91
CA ILE A 204 16.52 12.83 -3.71
C ILE A 204 15.20 13.56 -3.96
N TYR A 205 14.08 12.83 -3.91
CA TYR A 205 12.73 13.40 -4.02
C TYR A 205 12.22 13.99 -2.70
N GLY A 206 12.65 13.42 -1.57
CA GLY A 206 12.24 13.83 -0.23
C GLY A 206 12.95 13.01 0.84
N THR A 207 12.81 13.43 2.10
CA THR A 207 13.45 12.78 3.25
C THR A 207 12.41 12.24 4.20
N VAL A 208 12.59 11.00 4.64
CA VAL A 208 11.75 10.39 5.67
C VAL A 208 12.32 10.73 7.03
N LEU A 209 11.63 11.56 7.81
CA LEU A 209 12.10 11.97 9.13
C LEU A 209 11.68 10.97 10.22
N GLY A 210 10.49 10.37 10.10
CA GLY A 210 10.00 9.41 11.08
C GLY A 210 8.80 8.62 10.58
N THR A 211 8.67 7.39 11.06
CA THR A 211 7.54 6.49 10.78
C THR A 211 7.13 5.78 12.07
N ALA A 212 5.86 5.40 12.18
CA ALA A 212 5.36 4.60 13.30
C ALA A 212 4.11 3.81 12.91
N ILE A 213 3.93 2.67 13.57
CA ILE A 213 2.76 1.80 13.47
C ILE A 213 2.32 1.38 14.88
N ASN A 214 1.03 1.13 15.06
CA ASN A 214 0.49 0.54 16.29
C ASN A 214 -0.80 -0.26 16.00
N SER A 215 -1.49 -0.69 17.05
CA SER A 215 -2.79 -1.36 16.96
C SER A 215 -3.77 -0.74 17.95
N THR A 216 -5.06 -0.83 17.61
CA THR A 216 -6.15 -0.42 18.50
C THR A 216 -6.27 -1.30 19.74
N GLY A 217 -5.72 -2.53 19.71
CA GLY A 217 -5.87 -3.52 20.77
C GLY A 217 -7.35 -3.79 21.09
N GLY A 218 -7.67 -4.04 22.37
CA GLY A 218 -9.03 -4.31 22.85
C GLY A 218 -9.92 -3.08 23.07
N ASN A 219 -9.56 -1.92 22.52
CA ASN A 219 -10.27 -0.65 22.77
C ASN A 219 -11.55 -0.46 21.94
N GLY A 220 -11.99 -1.49 21.21
CA GLY A 220 -13.24 -1.50 20.45
C GLY A 220 -13.42 -2.79 19.64
N PRO A 221 -14.54 -2.91 18.89
CA PRO A 221 -14.74 -4.02 17.97
C PRO A 221 -13.62 -4.10 16.92
N PRO A 222 -13.30 -5.30 16.40
CA PRO A 222 -12.38 -5.44 15.28
C PRO A 222 -12.76 -4.53 14.10
N GLY A 223 -11.78 -3.73 13.64
CA GLY A 223 -11.97 -2.78 12.53
C GLY A 223 -12.53 -1.41 12.92
N ALA A 224 -12.84 -1.15 14.20
CA ALA A 224 -13.30 0.17 14.64
C ALA A 224 -12.16 1.20 14.62
N PRO A 225 -12.37 2.42 14.07
CA PRO A 225 -11.37 3.48 14.11
C PRO A 225 -11.29 4.08 15.53
N ILE A 226 -10.19 3.81 16.24
CA ILE A 226 -9.99 4.32 17.60
C ILE A 226 -9.11 5.57 17.55
N ALA A 227 -9.72 6.73 17.78
CA ALA A 227 -9.08 8.05 17.72
C ALA A 227 -7.77 8.12 18.52
N LYS A 228 -7.78 7.59 19.75
CA LYS A 228 -6.60 7.58 20.63
C LYS A 228 -5.43 6.82 20.00
N SER A 229 -5.67 5.65 19.42
CA SER A 229 -4.63 4.83 18.79
C SER A 229 -4.09 5.49 17.52
N GLN A 230 -4.95 6.08 16.69
CA GLN A 230 -4.52 6.85 15.51
C GLN A 230 -3.59 8.01 15.91
N ARG A 231 -4.03 8.80 16.90
CA ARG A 231 -3.25 9.90 17.47
C ARG A 231 -1.89 9.43 18.00
N GLU A 232 -1.87 8.35 18.78
CA GLU A 232 -0.63 7.81 19.36
C GLU A 232 0.37 7.35 18.30
N ALA A 233 -0.09 6.70 17.22
CA ALA A 233 0.78 6.32 16.10
C ALA A 233 1.40 7.56 15.45
N MET A 234 0.59 8.58 15.15
CA MET A 234 1.07 9.81 14.53
C MET A 234 2.08 10.54 15.43
N VAL A 235 1.73 10.77 16.70
CA VAL A 235 2.62 11.43 17.67
C VAL A 235 3.94 10.66 17.85
N ALA A 236 3.92 9.33 17.78
CA ALA A 236 5.14 8.53 17.81
C ALA A 236 6.02 8.77 16.56
N ALA A 237 5.44 8.91 15.37
CA ALA A 237 6.18 9.25 14.16
C ALA A 237 6.84 10.63 14.26
N TYR A 238 6.12 11.65 14.74
CA TYR A 238 6.67 12.99 14.98
C TYR A 238 7.79 12.99 16.02
N ARG A 239 7.61 12.26 17.12
CA ARG A 239 8.64 12.11 18.15
C ARG A 239 9.92 11.50 17.58
N ARG A 240 9.80 10.47 16.73
CA ARG A 240 10.94 9.84 16.05
C ARG A 240 11.60 10.80 15.05
N ALA A 241 10.80 11.63 14.39
CA ALA A 241 11.28 12.68 13.49
C ALA A 241 12.00 13.82 14.20
N GLY A 242 11.79 14.00 15.52
CA GLY A 242 12.28 15.19 16.23
C GLY A 242 11.59 16.48 15.79
N VAL A 243 10.40 16.37 15.20
CA VAL A 243 9.60 17.47 14.65
C VAL A 243 8.31 17.59 15.46
N ARG A 244 7.85 18.81 15.70
CA ARG A 244 6.56 19.08 16.35
C ARG A 244 5.44 19.06 15.31
N PRO A 245 4.25 18.54 15.62
CA PRO A 245 3.11 18.56 14.69
C PRO A 245 2.77 19.94 14.12
N GLN A 246 3.00 21.02 14.88
CA GLN A 246 2.73 22.40 14.44
C GLN A 246 3.65 22.88 13.31
N GLU A 247 4.76 22.17 13.06
CA GLU A 247 5.80 22.57 12.10
C GLU A 247 5.54 22.04 10.69
N VAL A 248 4.47 21.26 10.47
CA VAL A 248 4.16 20.76 9.11
C VAL A 248 3.19 21.67 8.37
N ASP A 249 3.36 21.73 7.06
CA ASP A 249 2.52 22.55 6.19
C ASP A 249 1.28 21.79 5.69
N TYR A 250 1.37 20.46 5.61
CA TYR A 250 0.36 19.59 5.03
C TYR A 250 0.24 18.25 5.78
N VAL A 251 -1.00 17.76 5.91
CA VAL A 251 -1.29 16.41 6.42
C VAL A 251 -2.14 15.66 5.39
N GLU A 252 -1.54 14.64 4.77
CA GLU A 252 -2.26 13.65 3.97
C GLU A 252 -2.97 12.68 4.93
N LEU A 253 -4.28 12.79 5.03
CA LEU A 253 -5.10 11.97 5.92
C LEU A 253 -5.63 10.72 5.22
N HIS A 254 -5.96 9.72 6.04
CA HIS A 254 -6.55 8.49 5.55
C HIS A 254 -7.96 8.74 5.00
N ALA A 255 -8.76 9.57 5.69
CA ALA A 255 -10.01 10.21 5.28
C ALA A 255 -10.69 9.55 4.08
N THR A 256 -11.48 8.53 4.39
CA THR A 256 -12.06 7.63 3.39
C THR A 256 -13.37 8.15 2.81
N GLY A 257 -13.89 9.27 3.31
CA GLY A 257 -15.22 9.76 2.95
C GLY A 257 -16.30 9.13 3.81
N THR A 258 -16.01 8.79 5.07
CA THR A 258 -16.98 8.19 5.99
C THR A 258 -17.45 9.17 7.05
N ALA A 259 -18.75 9.20 7.32
CA ALA A 259 -19.37 10.10 8.30
C ALA A 259 -18.79 10.00 9.73
N LYS A 260 -18.14 8.87 10.08
CA LYS A 260 -17.50 8.67 11.40
C LYS A 260 -15.98 8.78 11.36
N GLY A 261 -15.34 8.23 10.32
CA GLY A 261 -13.87 8.17 10.23
C GLY A 261 -13.27 9.55 10.03
N ASP A 262 -13.78 10.31 9.07
CA ASP A 262 -13.19 11.60 8.69
C ASP A 262 -13.25 12.63 9.83
N PRO A 263 -14.38 12.82 10.55
CA PRO A 263 -14.39 13.71 11.70
C PRO A 263 -13.46 13.23 12.82
N THR A 264 -13.31 11.91 12.99
CA THR A 264 -12.37 11.37 13.98
C THR A 264 -10.96 11.82 13.66
N GLU A 265 -10.52 11.65 12.40
CA GLU A 265 -9.20 12.03 11.93
C GLU A 265 -8.95 13.54 12.01
N ALA A 266 -9.85 14.34 11.45
CA ALA A 266 -9.72 15.78 11.41
C ALA A 266 -9.72 16.42 12.81
N ASN A 267 -10.53 15.91 13.75
CA ASN A 267 -10.61 16.46 15.10
C ASN A 267 -9.30 16.29 15.89
N TRP A 268 -8.64 15.12 15.80
CA TRP A 268 -7.38 14.94 16.53
C TRP A 268 -6.22 15.69 15.86
N VAL A 269 -6.23 15.84 14.53
CA VAL A 269 -5.30 16.75 13.84
C VAL A 269 -5.50 18.17 14.32
N GLY A 270 -6.75 18.67 14.33
CA GLY A 270 -7.05 20.02 14.82
C GLY A 270 -6.63 20.25 16.28
N ALA A 271 -6.66 19.21 17.12
CA ALA A 271 -6.20 19.29 18.51
C ALA A 271 -4.68 19.33 18.66
N ASP A 272 -3.93 18.51 17.90
CA ASP A 272 -2.48 18.36 18.06
C ASP A 272 -1.65 19.28 17.16
N PHE A 273 -2.20 19.75 16.05
CA PHE A 273 -1.53 20.58 15.03
C PHE A 273 -1.94 22.05 15.15
N MET A 274 -2.74 22.40 16.16
CA MET A 274 -3.18 23.77 16.41
C MET A 274 -1.99 24.73 16.47
N ARG A 275 -2.05 25.77 15.64
CA ARG A 275 -1.08 26.86 15.53
C ARG A 275 -1.80 28.15 15.11
N ASP A 276 -1.08 29.26 15.06
CA ASP A 276 -1.66 30.58 14.75
C ASP A 276 -2.19 30.66 13.30
N ASP A 277 -1.53 29.96 12.37
CA ASP A 277 -1.96 29.81 10.96
C ASP A 277 -2.71 28.49 10.72
N GLU A 278 -3.39 28.38 9.57
CA GLU A 278 -4.10 27.16 9.18
C GLU A 278 -3.13 26.00 8.85
N VAL A 279 -3.54 24.76 9.16
CA VAL A 279 -2.88 23.53 8.68
C VAL A 279 -3.69 22.97 7.52
N ILE A 280 -3.04 22.69 6.39
CA ILE A 280 -3.72 22.14 5.22
C ILE A 280 -3.86 20.63 5.41
N VAL A 281 -5.07 20.13 5.25
CA VAL A 281 -5.36 18.69 5.25
C VAL A 281 -5.95 18.29 3.92
N GLY A 282 -5.68 17.06 3.50
CA GLY A 282 -6.24 16.52 2.26
C GLY A 282 -6.25 15.00 2.25
N SER A 283 -6.83 14.45 1.19
CA SER A 283 -6.72 13.03 0.89
C SER A 283 -6.80 12.78 -0.61
N VAL A 284 -5.81 12.09 -1.15
CA VAL A 284 -5.74 11.65 -2.56
C VAL A 284 -6.95 10.79 -2.96
N LYS A 285 -7.64 10.19 -1.97
CA LYS A 285 -8.82 9.36 -2.21
C LYS A 285 -9.95 10.13 -2.87
N ALA A 286 -10.04 11.45 -2.67
CA ALA A 286 -11.00 12.28 -3.40
C ALA A 286 -10.80 12.25 -4.92
N ASN A 287 -9.55 12.06 -5.37
CA ASN A 287 -9.18 12.09 -6.78
C ASN A 287 -9.25 10.71 -7.43
N ILE A 288 -8.70 9.70 -6.75
CA ILE A 288 -8.49 8.38 -7.36
C ILE A 288 -9.37 7.29 -6.75
N GLY A 289 -10.07 7.56 -5.65
CA GLY A 289 -10.75 6.54 -4.85
C GLY A 289 -9.80 5.86 -3.85
N TYR A 290 -10.29 4.84 -3.17
CA TYR A 290 -9.56 4.09 -2.16
C TYR A 290 -8.83 2.91 -2.80
N VAL A 291 -7.51 3.05 -2.91
CA VAL A 291 -6.54 1.99 -3.24
C VAL A 291 -6.24 1.14 -2.01
#